data_AF-A0A4Q1K4E5-F1
#
_entry.id   AF-A0A4Q1K4E5-F1
#
_cell.length_a   1.000
_cell.length_b   1.000
_cell.length_c   1.000
_cell.angle_alpha   90.00
_cell.angle_beta   90.00
_cell.angle_gamma   90.00
#
_symmetry.space_group_name_H-M   'P 1'
#
loop_
_entity.id
_entity.type
_entity.pdbx_description
1 polymer ?
#
loop_
_entity_poly.entity_id
_entity_poly.type
_entity_poly.pdbx_seq_one_letter_code
_entity_poly.pdbx_strand_id
1 'polypeptide(L)'
;MKTAEIIKMGYVIQAFLEKEKRIDAKPKDLMPILIEKGFFKKDHREGLPLRALLRDLDRKNKLYLLPQVRADRKAKNVSWFFNAIKS
;
A
#
# COMPACT_ATOMS: atom_id res chain seq x y z
N MET A 1 -12.41 -5.87 0.75
CA MET A 1 -11.29 -6.72 0.28
C MET A 1 -11.04 -7.78 1.33
N LYS A 2 -11.00 -9.06 0.93
CA LYS A 2 -10.73 -10.20 1.83
C LYS A 2 -9.25 -10.26 2.18
N THR A 3 -8.87 -10.92 3.28
CA THR A 3 -7.47 -11.06 3.71
C THR A 3 -6.56 -11.63 2.61
N ALA A 4 -7.02 -12.66 1.90
CA ALA A 4 -6.25 -13.28 0.82
C ALA A 4 -5.96 -12.30 -0.34
N GLU A 5 -6.90 -11.40 -0.65
CA GLU A 5 -6.71 -10.38 -1.68
C GLU A 5 -5.69 -9.32 -1.24
N ILE A 6 -5.69 -8.95 0.05
CA ILE A 6 -4.70 -8.00 0.62
C ILE A 6 -3.30 -8.61 0.55
N ILE A 7 -3.14 -9.88 0.90
CA ILE A 7 -1.85 -10.59 0.81
C ILE A 7 -1.37 -10.63 -0.65
N LYS A 8 -2.27 -10.97 -1.59
CA LYS A 8 -1.96 -10.94 -3.03
C LYS A 8 -1.54 -9.56 -3.50
N MET A 9 -2.20 -8.51 -3.01
CA MET A 9 -1.83 -7.12 -3.27
C MET A 9 -0.42 -6.82 -2.74
N GLY A 10 -0.07 -7.30 -1.54
CA GLY A 10 1.27 -7.19 -0.97
C GLY A 10 2.36 -7.75 -1.89
N TYR A 11 2.16 -8.93 -2.48
CA TYR A 11 3.09 -9.49 -3.46
C TYR A 11 3.25 -8.63 -4.72
N VAL A 12 2.14 -8.07 -5.23
CA VAL A 12 2.19 -7.14 -6.38
C VAL A 12 2.95 -5.87 -6.05
N ILE A 13 2.73 -5.32 -4.84
CA ILE A 13 3.47 -4.16 -4.35
C ILE A 13 4.96 -4.48 -4.23
N GLN A 14 5.33 -5.62 -3.64
CA GLN A 14 6.74 -6.05 -3.52
C GLN A 14 7.43 -6.09 -4.89
N ALA A 15 6.85 -6.83 -5.84
CA ALA A 15 7.42 -7.00 -7.17
C ALA A 15 7.57 -5.66 -7.91
N PHE A 16 6.59 -4.75 -7.75
CA PHE A 16 6.68 -3.41 -8.33
C PHE A 16 7.81 -2.59 -7.71
N LEU A 17 7.93 -2.57 -6.38
CA LEU A 17 8.95 -1.80 -5.67
C LEU A 17 10.37 -2.27 -6.03
N GLU A 18 10.58 -3.58 -6.15
CA GLU A 18 11.85 -4.18 -6.57
C GLU A 18 12.19 -3.84 -8.02
N LYS A 19 11.24 -4.08 -8.94
CA LYS A 19 11.42 -3.83 -10.38
C LYS A 19 11.76 -2.35 -10.65
N GLU A 20 11.00 -1.45 -10.05
CA GLU A 20 11.15 -0.01 -10.25
C GLU A 20 12.21 0.62 -9.33
N LYS A 21 12.89 -0.19 -8.49
CA LYS A 21 13.88 0.24 -7.49
C LYS A 21 13.39 1.42 -6.65
N ARG A 22 12.12 1.41 -6.27
CA ARG A 22 11.46 2.52 -5.56
C ARG A 22 11.76 2.45 -4.08
N ILE A 23 12.13 3.60 -3.52
CA ILE A 23 12.31 3.83 -2.09
C ILE A 23 11.29 4.88 -1.67
N ASP A 24 10.64 4.66 -0.52
CA ASP A 24 9.61 5.53 0.05
C ASP A 24 8.49 5.87 -0.95
N ALA A 25 8.06 4.87 -1.71
CA ALA A 25 6.93 5.02 -2.62
C ALA A 25 5.67 5.42 -1.84
N LYS A 26 4.92 6.37 -2.38
CA LYS A 26 3.66 6.85 -1.80
C LYS A 26 2.50 6.04 -2.35
N PRO A 27 1.34 6.03 -1.68
CA PRO A 27 0.15 5.33 -2.16
C PRO A 27 -0.22 5.65 -3.61
N LYS A 28 -0.05 6.92 -4.03
CA LYS A 28 -0.32 7.35 -5.40
C LYS A 28 0.57 6.70 -6.45
N ASP A 29 1.82 6.39 -6.10
CA ASP A 29 2.78 5.79 -7.03
C ASP A 29 2.41 4.32 -7.31
N LEU A 30 1.71 3.68 -6.38
CA LEU A 30 1.23 2.30 -6.49
C LEU A 30 -0.16 2.19 -7.13
N MET A 31 -0.96 3.26 -7.17
CA MET A 31 -2.32 3.19 -7.71
C MET A 31 -2.40 2.69 -9.15
N PRO A 32 -1.54 3.12 -10.10
CA PRO A 32 -1.62 2.65 -11.48
C PRO A 32 -1.54 1.12 -11.59
N ILE A 33 -0.52 0.50 -10.98
CA ILE A 33 -0.34 -0.96 -11.02
C ILE A 33 -1.46 -1.69 -10.25
N LEU A 34 -1.93 -1.11 -9.15
CA LEU A 34 -3.00 -1.74 -8.35
C LEU A 34 -4.38 -1.65 -9.03
N ILE A 35 -4.61 -0.64 -9.86
CA ILE A 35 -5.79 -0.54 -10.72
C ILE A 35 -5.66 -1.51 -11.90
N GLU A 36 -4.50 -1.57 -12.55
CA GLU A 36 -4.21 -2.51 -13.64
C GLU A 36 -4.45 -3.96 -13.20
N LYS A 37 -4.03 -4.33 -11.98
CA LYS A 37 -4.26 -5.67 -11.41
C LYS A 37 -5.65 -5.88 -10.80
N GLY A 38 -6.53 -4.88 -10.85
CA GLY A 38 -7.93 -4.98 -10.45
C GLY A 38 -8.20 -4.88 -8.94
N PHE A 39 -7.22 -4.49 -8.12
CA PHE A 39 -7.43 -4.30 -6.66
C PHE A 39 -8.26 -3.06 -6.35
N PHE A 40 -8.18 -2.04 -7.21
CA PHE A 40 -8.98 -0.82 -7.13
C PHE A 40 -9.59 -0.50 -8.49
N LYS A 41 -10.80 0.08 -8.50
CA LYS A 41 -11.48 0.46 -9.76
C LYS A 41 -10.89 1.72 -10.39
N LYS A 42 -10.50 2.69 -9.57
CA LYS A 42 -9.91 3.97 -10.01
C LYS A 42 -9.22 4.66 -8.84
N ASP A 43 -8.32 5.60 -9.14
CA ASP A 43 -7.81 6.53 -8.14
C ASP A 43 -8.70 7.76 -8.11
N HIS A 44 -9.34 8.00 -6.97
CA HIS A 44 -10.20 9.16 -6.80
C HIS A 44 -9.41 10.42 -6.43
N ARG A 45 -8.25 10.29 -5.78
CA ARG A 45 -7.43 11.43 -5.31
C ARG A 45 -6.08 10.98 -4.74
N GLU A 46 -5.04 10.97 -5.57
CA GLU A 46 -3.63 10.76 -5.15
C GLU A 46 -3.50 9.59 -4.14
N GLY A 47 -3.95 8.40 -4.52
CA GLY A 47 -3.91 7.20 -3.69
C GLY A 47 -4.91 7.16 -2.54
N LEU A 48 -6.01 7.92 -2.62
CA LEU A 48 -7.06 7.92 -1.59
C LEU A 48 -7.63 6.51 -1.30
N PRO A 49 -7.95 5.66 -2.29
CA PRO A 49 -8.48 4.32 -2.02
C PRO A 49 -7.51 3.45 -1.22
N LEU A 50 -6.23 3.45 -1.59
CA LEU A 50 -5.20 2.70 -0.87
C LEU A 50 -5.01 3.27 0.54
N ARG A 51 -4.96 4.60 0.71
CA ARG A 51 -4.90 5.22 2.06
C ARG A 51 -6.09 4.86 2.93
N ALA A 52 -7.30 4.74 2.37
CA ALA A 52 -8.47 4.31 3.11
C ALA A 52 -8.34 2.87 3.61
N LEU A 53 -7.83 1.97 2.76
CA LEU A 53 -7.51 0.60 3.15
C LEU A 53 -6.46 0.56 4.27
N LEU A 54 -5.35 1.30 4.14
CA LEU A 54 -4.29 1.34 5.14
C LEU A 54 -4.80 1.82 6.51
N ARG A 55 -5.64 2.86 6.54
CA ARG A 55 -6.27 3.33 7.79
C ARG A 55 -7.16 2.26 8.42
N ASP A 56 -7.91 1.52 7.60
CA ASP A 56 -8.76 0.44 8.12
C ASP A 56 -7.94 -0.71 8.70
N LEU A 57 -6.86 -1.10 8.02
CA LEU A 57 -5.92 -2.12 8.52
C LEU A 57 -5.23 -1.67 9.80
N ASP A 58 -4.79 -0.41 9.87
CA ASP A 58 -4.13 0.16 11.03
C ASP A 58 -5.04 0.16 12.27
N ARG A 59 -6.29 0.62 12.12
CA ARG A 59 -7.29 0.56 13.21
C ARG A 59 -7.58 -0.86 13.70
N LYS A 60 -7.44 -1.85 12.82
CA LYS A 60 -7.69 -3.27 13.12
C LYS A 60 -6.42 -4.01 13.55
N ASN A 61 -5.29 -3.32 13.72
CA ASN A 61 -3.98 -3.91 13.98
C ASN A 61 -3.58 -4.99 12.95
N LYS A 62 -3.88 -4.74 11.67
CA LYS A 62 -3.69 -5.66 10.53
C LYS A 62 -2.69 -5.15 9.49
N LEU A 63 -1.87 -4.15 9.82
CA LEU A 63 -0.83 -3.67 8.91
C LEU A 63 0.22 -4.75 8.59
N TYR A 64 0.38 -5.76 9.46
CA TYR A 64 1.28 -6.90 9.21
C TYR A 64 0.96 -7.68 7.93
N LEU A 65 -0.25 -7.53 7.37
CA LEU A 65 -0.63 -8.12 6.09
C LEU A 65 0.07 -7.46 4.88
N LEU A 66 0.62 -6.25 5.07
CA LEU A 66 1.36 -5.49 4.07
C LEU A 66 2.71 -5.08 4.65
N PRO A 67 3.67 -6.02 4.78
CA PRO A 67 4.95 -5.76 5.44
C PRO A 67 5.83 -4.71 4.72
N GLN A 68 5.49 -4.35 3.48
CA GLN A 68 6.13 -3.25 2.73
C GLN A 68 5.75 -1.86 3.28
N VAL A 69 4.66 -1.76 4.06
CA VAL A 69 4.12 -0.48 4.55
C VAL A 69 4.92 0.01 5.74
N ARG A 70 5.42 1.25 5.63
CA ARG A 70 5.91 2.04 6.75
C ARG A 70 4.91 3.16 7.06
N ALA A 71 4.36 3.12 8.28
CA ALA A 71 3.47 4.15 8.80
C ALA A 71 4.29 5.18 9.59
N ASP A 72 4.53 6.35 9.00
CA ASP A 72 5.15 7.49 9.68
C ASP A 72 4.07 8.32 10.38
N ARG A 73 3.99 8.19 11.71
CA ARG A 73 2.92 8.76 12.53
C ARG A 73 3.33 10.14 13.03
N LYS A 74 2.55 11.16 12.66
CA LYS A 74 2.68 12.53 13.14
C LYS A 74 1.50 12.86 14.05
N ALA A 75 1.60 13.96 14.80
CA ALA A 75 0.59 14.36 15.78
C ALA A 75 -0.86 14.43 15.25
N LYS A 76 -1.06 14.76 13.96
CA LYS A 76 -2.39 14.91 13.35
C LYS A 76 -2.67 13.96 12.19
N ASN A 77 -1.65 13.30 11.64
CA ASN A 77 -1.80 12.49 10.43
C ASN A 77 -0.77 11.37 10.36
N VAL A 78 -1.08 10.36 9.56
CA VAL A 78 -0.14 9.27 9.22
C VAL A 78 0.27 9.45 7.78
N SER A 79 1.58 9.53 7.57
CA SER A 79 2.20 9.49 6.24
C SER A 79 2.54 8.04 5.91
N TRP A 80 2.08 7.59 4.75
CA TRP A 80 2.22 6.19 4.31
C TRP A 80 3.33 6.11 3.28
N PHE A 81 4.29 5.23 3.52
CA PHE A 81 5.38 4.93 2.61
C PHE A 81 5.47 3.43 2.38
N PHE A 82 6.02 3.05 1.24
CA PHE A 82 6.23 1.67 0.87
C PHE A 82 7.68 1.46 0.45
N ASN A 83 8.28 0.40 0.98
CA ASN A 83 9.63 -0.01 0.67
C ASN A 83 9.63 -1.51 0.39
N ALA A 84 10.40 -1.93 -0.62
CA ALA A 84 10.63 -3.35 -0.85
C ALA A 84 11.25 -3.95 0.41
N ILE A 85 10.73 -5.10 0.84
CA ILE A 85 11.34 -5.86 1.91
C ILE A 85 12.62 -6.45 1.36
N LYS A 86 13.75 -6.16 1.99
CA LYS A 86 15.03 -6.80 1.65
C LYS A 86 14.97 -8.23 2.18
N SER A 87 15.07 -9.20 1.28
CA SER A 87 15.34 -10.60 1.60
C SER A 87 16.75 -10.79 2.13
#